data_AF-A0A5A9GH09-F1
#
_entry.id   AF-A0A5A9GH09-F1
#
_cell.length_a   1.000
_cell.length_b   1.000
_cell.length_c   1.000
_cell.angle_alpha   90.00
_cell.angle_beta   90.00
_cell.angle_gamma   90.00
#
_symmetry.space_group_name_H-M   'P 1'
#
loop_
_entity.id
_entity.type
_entity.pdbx_description
1 polymer ?
#
loop_
_entity_poly.entity_id
_entity_poly.type
_entity_poly.pdbx_seq_one_letter_code
_entity_poly.pdbx_strand_id
1 'polypeptide(L)'
;MRTTKLPYEFLVRWDQQGNLAGAHVQFRFVTTDESGTVIGEFVGPAEPVAAAGANGFPLAAVLTQEQIAAFAGAAPEPVEGGGQPL
;
A
#
# COMPACT_ATOMS: atom_id res chain seq x y z
N MET A 1 11.68 18.97 17.37
CA MET A 1 11.64 17.81 16.44
C MET A 1 10.20 17.56 16.00
N ARG A 2 9.99 17.17 14.74
CA ARG A 2 8.66 16.88 14.17
C ARG A 2 8.72 15.66 13.26
N THR A 3 7.80 14.72 13.42
CA THR A 3 7.64 13.58 12.51
C THR A 3 6.41 13.76 11.64
N THR A 4 6.54 13.56 10.34
CA THR A 4 5.46 13.67 9.35
C THR A 4 5.22 12.31 8.69
N LYS A 5 3.95 11.87 8.67
CA LYS A 5 3.49 10.68 7.93
C LYS A 5 3.15 11.09 6.50
N LEU A 6 3.77 10.44 5.51
CA LEU A 6 3.60 10.73 4.08
C LEU A 6 3.17 9.47 3.33
N PRO A 7 2.22 9.55 2.38
CA PRO A 7 1.94 8.45 1.47
C PRO A 7 3.21 8.04 0.73
N TYR A 8 3.48 6.74 0.61
CA TYR A 8 4.71 6.25 -0.03
C TYR A 8 4.44 5.26 -1.16
N GLU A 9 3.88 4.09 -0.86
CA GLU A 9 3.67 3.05 -1.87
C GLU A 9 2.25 2.48 -1.81
N PHE A 10 1.71 2.11 -2.97
CA PHE A 10 0.54 1.24 -3.12
C PHE A 10 1.03 -0.11 -3.64
N LEU A 11 0.74 -1.16 -2.89
CA LEU A 11 1.28 -2.50 -3.08
C LEU A 11 0.14 -3.46 -3.40
N VAL A 12 0.22 -4.13 -4.54
CA VAL A 12 -0.65 -5.27 -4.84
C VAL A 12 0.12 -6.54 -4.47
N ARG A 13 -0.55 -7.46 -3.78
CA ARG A 13 0.05 -8.70 -3.28
C ARG A 13 -0.48 -9.88 -4.06
N TRP A 14 0.40 -10.82 -4.37
CA TRP A 14 0.05 -12.13 -4.90
C TRP A 14 0.41 -13.23 -3.89
N ASP A 15 -0.32 -14.34 -3.93
CA ASP A 15 -0.01 -15.54 -3.15
C ASP A 15 1.07 -16.38 -3.85
N GLN A 16 1.43 -17.51 -3.23
CA GLN A 16 2.46 -18.42 -3.77
C GLN A 16 2.01 -19.14 -5.06
N GLN A 17 0.71 -19.14 -5.34
CA GLN A 17 0.10 -19.73 -6.53
C GLN A 17 -0.04 -18.69 -7.65
N GLY A 18 0.35 -17.43 -7.39
CA GLY A 18 0.25 -16.33 -8.34
C GLY A 18 -1.13 -15.71 -8.41
N ASN A 19 -2.06 -16.01 -7.49
CA ASN A 19 -3.37 -15.37 -7.44
C ASN A 19 -3.29 -14.02 -6.73
N LEU A 20 -4.18 -13.11 -7.09
CA LEU A 20 -4.30 -11.83 -6.38
C LEU A 20 -4.69 -12.10 -4.91
N ALA A 21 -3.85 -11.65 -3.97
CA ALA A 21 -4.00 -11.85 -2.53
C ALA A 21 -4.31 -10.54 -1.77
N GLY A 22 -4.75 -9.51 -2.50
CA GLY A 22 -5.20 -8.22 -1.96
C GLY A 22 -4.22 -7.06 -2.22
N ALA A 23 -4.59 -5.87 -1.76
CA ALA A 23 -3.76 -4.67 -1.87
C ALA A 23 -3.55 -3.97 -0.52
N HIS A 24 -2.40 -3.33 -0.38
CA HIS A 24 -1.94 -2.62 0.80
C HIS A 24 -1.35 -1.27 0.42
N VAL A 25 -1.13 -0.40 1.39
CA VAL A 25 -0.34 0.82 1.25
C VAL A 25 0.78 0.85 2.26
N GLN A 26 1.81 1.63 2.00
CA GLN A 26 2.82 2.00 2.98
C GLN A 26 2.93 3.50 3.09
N PHE A 27 3.30 3.93 4.30
CA PHE A 27 3.62 5.32 4.59
C PHE A 27 5.09 5.45 4.98
N ARG A 28 5.68 6.57 4.58
CA ARG A 28 7.02 6.99 5.00
C ARG A 28 6.88 7.99 6.13
N PHE A 29 7.69 7.82 7.16
CA PHE A 29 7.75 8.71 8.31
C PHE A 29 9.07 9.46 8.27
N VAL A 30 9.00 10.78 8.11
CA VAL A 30 10.17 11.66 8.04
C VAL A 30 10.22 12.49 9.30
N THR A 31 11.32 12.40 10.05
CA THR A 31 11.56 13.20 11.25
C THR A 31 12.55 14.31 10.94
N THR A 32 12.15 15.55 11.19
CA THR A 32 12.99 16.73 11.04
C THR A 32 13.32 17.37 12.38
N ASP A 33 14.49 18.00 12.48
CA ASP A 33 14.82 18.90 13.58
C ASP A 33 14.10 20.26 13.46
N GLU A 34 14.47 21.23 14.29
CA GLU A 34 13.88 22.57 14.30
C GLU A 34 14.29 23.44 13.09
N SER A 35 15.39 23.10 12.43
CA SER A 35 15.85 23.76 11.20
C SER A 35 15.18 23.20 9.93
N GLY A 36 14.44 22.10 10.07
CA GLY A 36 13.86 21.36 8.94
C GLY A 36 14.78 20.30 8.34
N THR A 37 15.97 20.09 8.91
CA THR A 37 16.89 19.04 8.46
C THR A 37 16.33 17.66 8.81
N VAL A 38 16.37 16.73 7.85
CA VAL A 38 15.96 15.33 8.09
C VAL A 38 16.99 14.65 8.98
N ILE A 39 16.54 14.15 10.13
CA ILE A 39 17.38 13.47 11.14
C ILE A 39 16.98 12.01 11.33
N GLY A 40 15.91 11.56 10.68
CA GLY A 40 15.48 10.17 10.72
C GLY A 40 14.38 9.90 9.72
N GLU A 41 14.40 8.71 9.16
CA GLU A 41 13.40 8.26 8.21
C GLU A 41 13.17 6.75 8.35
N PHE A 42 11.91 6.33 8.28
CA PHE A 42 11.59 4.91 8.18
C PHE A 42 10.29 4.69 7.39
N VAL A 43 10.14 3.49 6.85
CA VAL A 43 8.93 3.02 6.19
C VAL A 43 8.11 2.23 7.21
N GLY A 44 6.83 2.59 7.35
CA GLY A 44 5.90 1.89 8.22
C GLY A 44 5.48 0.52 7.66
N PRO A 45 4.80 -0.30 8.47
CA PRO A 45 4.25 -1.56 7.98
C PRO A 45 3.23 -1.32 6.86
N ALA A 46 3.05 -2.35 6.02
CA ALA A 46 1.98 -2.34 5.03
C ALA A 46 0.61 -2.38 5.72
N GLU A 47 -0.27 -1.44 5.37
CA GLU A 47 -1.63 -1.33 5.88
C GLU A 47 -2.62 -1.77 4.79
N PRO A 48 -3.68 -2.56 5.10
CA PRO A 48 -4.67 -2.97 4.10
C PRO A 48 -5.32 -1.77 3.40
N VAL A 49 -5.57 -1.88 2.09
CA VAL A 49 -6.17 -0.78 1.29
C VAL A 49 -7.53 -0.33 1.85
N ALA A 50 -8.28 -1.24 2.47
CA ALA A 50 -9.58 -0.95 3.09
C ALA A 50 -9.50 0.10 4.22
N ALA A 51 -8.37 0.18 4.94
CA ALA A 51 -8.16 1.12 6.03
C ALA A 51 -7.30 2.33 5.62
N ALA A 52 -6.55 2.21 4.52
CA ALA A 52 -5.56 3.18 4.07
C ALA A 52 -6.11 4.59 3.81
N GLY A 53 -7.31 4.69 3.22
CA GLY A 53 -7.94 5.98 2.93
C GLY A 53 -8.24 6.78 4.20
N ALA A 54 -8.80 6.12 5.23
CA ALA A 54 -9.05 6.73 6.53
C ALA A 54 -7.75 7.14 7.26
N ASN A 55 -6.64 6.47 6.94
CA ASN A 55 -5.32 6.73 7.51
C ASN A 55 -4.50 7.78 6.73
N GLY A 56 -5.14 8.49 5.79
CA GLY A 56 -4.55 9.62 5.07
C GLY A 56 -3.85 9.27 3.76
N PHE A 57 -4.00 8.03 3.26
CA PHE A 57 -3.50 7.68 1.93
C PHE A 57 -4.47 8.18 0.85
N PRO A 58 -4.01 8.90 -0.19
CA PRO A 58 -4.88 9.50 -1.20
C PRO A 58 -5.36 8.47 -2.25
N LEU A 59 -6.08 7.42 -1.82
CA LEU A 59 -6.52 6.33 -2.71
C LEU A 59 -7.36 6.84 -3.88
N ALA A 60 -8.24 7.81 -3.64
CA ALA A 60 -9.10 8.40 -4.66
C ALA A 60 -8.34 9.16 -5.77
N ALA A 61 -7.04 9.43 -5.58
CA ALA A 61 -6.20 10.01 -6.63
C ALA A 61 -5.76 8.98 -7.68
N VAL A 62 -5.90 7.68 -7.39
CA VAL A 62 -5.36 6.58 -8.21
C VAL A 62 -6.40 5.52 -8.53
N LEU A 63 -7.38 5.31 -7.64
CA LEU A 63 -8.39 4.26 -7.74
C LEU A 63 -9.80 4.84 -7.62
N THR A 64 -10.76 4.23 -8.32
CA THR A 64 -12.18 4.47 -8.08
C THR A 64 -12.66 3.73 -6.83
N GLN A 65 -13.84 4.10 -6.31
CA GLN A 65 -14.41 3.46 -5.14
C GLN A 65 -14.72 1.98 -5.39
N GLU A 66 -15.13 1.63 -6.61
CA GLU A 66 -15.37 0.23 -7.03
C GLU A 66 -14.07 -0.57 -7.01
N GLN A 67 -12.96 0.01 -7.47
CA GLN A 67 -11.65 -0.64 -7.46
C GLN A 67 -11.12 -0.81 -6.03
N ILE A 68 -11.32 0.19 -5.15
CA ILE A 68 -10.96 0.07 -3.72
C ILE A 68 -11.77 -1.06 -3.08
N ALA A 69 -13.08 -1.14 -3.36
CA ALA A 69 -13.93 -2.20 -2.85
C ALA A 69 -13.50 -3.58 -3.39
N ALA A 70 -13.14 -3.67 -4.67
CA ALA A 70 -12.63 -4.89 -5.27
C ALA A 70 -11.33 -5.36 -4.59
N PHE A 71 -10.36 -4.47 -4.36
CA PHE A 71 -9.11 -4.84 -3.67
C PHE A 71 -9.30 -5.11 -2.17
N ALA A 72 -10.30 -4.50 -1.53
CA ALA A 72 -10.64 -4.71 -0.12
C ALA A 72 -11.39 -6.04 0.11
N GLY A 73 -12.13 -6.52 -0.89
CA GLY A 73 -12.98 -7.70 -0.82
C GLY A 73 -12.56 -8.86 -1.73
N ALA A 74 -11.47 -8.73 -2.51
CA ALA A 74 -11.03 -9.76 -3.44
C ALA A 74 -10.73 -11.07 -2.69
N ALA A 75 -11.64 -12.04 -2.83
CA ALA A 75 -11.27 -13.44 -2.79
C ALA A 75 -10.25 -13.70 -3.91
N PRO A 76 -9.26 -14.58 -3.72
CA PRO A 76 -8.27 -14.84 -4.74
C PRO A 76 -8.94 -15.35 -6.03
N GLU A 77 -8.82 -14.58 -7.11
CA GLU A 77 -9.19 -15.02 -8.46
C GLU A 77 -8.01 -15.80 -9.04
N PRO A 78 -8.23 -17.04 -9.52
CA PRO A 78 -7.18 -17.83 -10.17
C PRO A 78 -6.64 -17.10 -11.39
N VAL A 79 -5.33 -16.99 -11.52
CA VAL A 79 -4.74 -16.57 -12.80
C VAL A 79 -4.83 -17.74 -13.76
N GLU A 80 -5.67 -17.63 -14.80
CA GLU A 80 -5.68 -18.61 -15.89
C GLU A 80 -4.36 -18.54 -16.69
N GLY A 81 -3.42 -19.41 -16.33
CA GLY A 81 -2.41 -19.97 -17.24
C GLY A 81 -1.14 -19.16 -17.48
N GLY A 82 0.01 -19.82 -17.39
CA GLY A 82 1.26 -19.30 -17.97
C GLY A 82 2.56 -19.73 -17.31
N GLY A 83 2.54 -20.62 -16.31
CA GLY A 83 3.77 -21.18 -15.74
C GLY A 83 4.36 -22.26 -16.65
N GLN A 84 5.13 -21.88 -17.68
CA GLN A 84 6.09 -22.81 -18.28
C GLN A 84 7.27 -22.93 -17.31
N PRO A 85 7.62 -24.14 -16.82
CA PRO A 85 8.72 -24.30 -15.87
C PRO A 85 10.04 -23.92 -16.53
N LEU A 86 10.92 -23.27 -15.76
CA LEU A 86 12.34 -23.08 -16.09
C LEU A 86 13.09 -24.40 -15.95
#